data_AF-A0A8D2ARC6-F1
#
_entry.id   AF-A0A8D2ARC6-F1
#
_cell.length_a   1.000
_cell.length_b   1.000
_cell.length_c   1.000
_cell.angle_alpha   90.00
_cell.angle_beta   90.00
_cell.angle_gamma   90.00
#
_symmetry.space_group_name_H-M   'P 1'
#
loop_
_entity.id
_entity.type
_entity.pdbx_description
1 polymer ?
#
loop_
_entity_poly.entity_id
_entity_poly.type
_entity_poly.pdbx_seq_one_letter_code
_entity_poly.pdbx_strand_id
1 'polypeptide(L)'
;IRLWGWGDSSVGRVLALQILQECEFGQFFLAAKPGVCPKDRLLCNTSIPGSCRMDFNCEDYLKCCTFACEKKCMDPYEEPCMLPFKRGNCLTEVQRWYYDFEQHSCRAFTYSGCHGNSNNFLSPSDCMKSWSLS
;
A
#
# COMPACT_ATOMS: atom_id res chain seq x y z
N ILE A 1 47.22 21.04 41.46
CA ILE A 1 46.07 20.54 40.65
C ILE A 1 44.84 21.13 41.32
N ARG A 2 44.01 22.01 40.75
CA ARG A 2 43.77 22.45 39.37
C ARG A 2 43.27 23.90 39.43
N LEU A 3 43.49 24.58 38.32
CA LEU A 3 43.19 25.98 38.04
C LEU A 3 41.69 26.20 37.75
N TRP A 4 41.16 27.30 38.30
CA TRP A 4 40.13 28.26 37.85
C TRP A 4 38.96 27.85 36.94
N GLY A 5 37.78 28.40 37.26
CA GLY A 5 36.74 28.74 36.28
C GLY A 5 35.34 28.92 36.89
N TRP A 6 34.84 30.16 36.92
CA TRP A 6 33.63 30.64 37.62
C TRP A 6 32.28 30.37 36.89
N GLY A 7 31.20 30.28 37.69
CA GLY A 7 29.79 30.65 37.40
C GLY A 7 29.01 29.68 36.48
N ASP A 8 27.75 29.33 36.70
CA ASP A 8 26.71 29.78 37.63
C ASP A 8 25.60 28.70 37.55
N SER A 9 25.13 28.15 38.68
CA SER A 9 24.18 27.02 38.68
C SER A 9 22.83 27.43 39.27
N SER A 10 22.00 28.08 38.46
CA SER A 10 20.57 28.18 38.73
C SER A 10 19.92 26.81 38.51
N VAL A 11 19.62 26.14 39.62
CA VAL A 11 18.81 24.93 39.70
C VAL A 11 17.37 25.26 39.30
N GLY A 12 16.84 24.61 38.25
CA GLY A 12 15.46 24.85 37.80
C GLY A 12 14.92 23.85 36.77
N ARG A 13 14.52 22.68 37.27
CA ARG A 13 13.49 21.72 36.77
C ARG A 13 13.43 21.32 35.28
N VAL A 14 13.61 20.00 35.11
CA VAL A 14 13.29 19.11 33.99
C VAL A 14 12.10 19.54 33.11
N LEU A 15 12.37 19.77 31.83
CA LEU A 15 11.52 19.36 30.71
C LEU A 15 12.46 18.72 29.68
N ALA A 16 12.42 17.40 29.58
CA ALA A 16 13.19 16.64 28.61
C ALA A 16 12.61 16.89 27.21
N LEU A 17 13.14 17.90 26.51
CA LEU A 17 13.03 18.04 25.06
C LEU A 17 14.44 18.00 24.51
N GLN A 18 14.97 16.78 24.38
CA GLN A 18 16.19 16.52 23.63
C GLN A 18 15.88 16.78 22.14
N ILE A 19 15.98 18.04 21.72
CA ILE A 19 16.09 18.42 20.30
C ILE A 19 17.56 18.31 19.96
N LEU A 20 18.02 17.10 19.64
CA LEU A 20 19.26 16.86 18.89
C LEU A 20 19.08 15.56 18.11
N GLN A 21 18.85 15.66 16.81
CA GLN A 21 19.72 15.03 15.81
C GLN A 21 19.24 15.45 14.41
N GLU A 22 19.92 16.45 13.83
CA GLU A 22 19.97 16.58 12.38
C GLU A 22 20.71 15.34 11.84
N CYS A 23 20.12 14.63 10.89
CA CYS A 23 20.85 13.64 10.09
C CYS A 23 21.14 14.26 8.72
N GLU A 24 22.42 14.52 8.47
CA GLU A 24 22.99 14.78 7.16
C GLU A 24 22.58 13.69 6.16
N PHE A 25 22.08 14.12 4.99
CA PHE A 25 21.90 13.34 3.75
C PHE A 25 21.95 11.79 3.86
N GLY A 26 20.84 11.14 4.22
CA GLY A 26 20.65 9.70 3.97
C GLY A 26 20.02 8.88 5.10
N GLN A 27 18.69 8.96 5.26
CA GLN A 27 17.78 7.88 5.72
C GLN A 27 16.42 8.51 6.06
N PHE A 28 15.64 8.87 5.03
CA PHE A 28 14.20 9.02 5.23
C PHE A 28 13.63 7.61 5.45
N PHE A 29 13.30 7.26 6.70
CA PHE A 29 12.28 6.23 6.91
C PHE A 29 10.95 6.85 6.47
N LEU A 30 10.56 6.62 5.22
CA LEU A 30 9.19 6.90 4.79
C LEU A 30 8.29 6.05 5.69
N ALA A 31 7.62 6.69 6.65
CA ALA A 31 6.72 6.00 7.55
C ALA A 31 5.70 5.20 6.72
N ALA A 32 5.63 3.89 6.94
CA ALA A 32 4.64 3.03 6.28
C ALA A 32 3.24 3.53 6.65
N LYS A 33 2.31 3.54 5.70
CA LYS A 33 0.94 3.97 5.98
C LYS A 33 0.26 2.97 6.95
N PRO A 34 -0.68 3.41 7.79
CA PRO A 34 -1.42 2.53 8.69
C PRO A 34 -2.17 1.41 7.96
N GLY A 35 -2.49 0.33 8.68
CA GLY A 35 -3.22 -0.83 8.15
C GLY A 35 -2.31 -1.93 7.60
N VAL A 36 -2.93 -3.07 7.29
CA VAL A 36 -2.25 -4.29 6.81
C VAL A 36 -2.75 -4.59 5.40
N CYS A 37 -1.85 -5.00 4.51
CA CYS A 37 -2.25 -5.43 3.17
C CYS A 37 -3.17 -6.66 3.25
N PRO A 38 -4.24 -6.74 2.44
CA PRO A 38 -5.01 -7.97 2.30
C PRO A 38 -4.10 -9.13 1.92
N LYS A 39 -4.39 -10.32 2.45
CA LYS A 39 -3.57 -11.51 2.18
C LYS A 39 -3.66 -11.87 0.70
N ASP A 40 -2.52 -12.13 0.07
CA ASP A 40 -2.53 -12.69 -1.27
C ASP A 40 -3.01 -14.15 -1.22
N ARG A 41 -3.91 -14.48 -2.14
CA ARG A 41 -4.61 -15.77 -2.20
C ARG A 41 -4.11 -16.63 -3.37
N LEU A 42 -3.17 -16.10 -4.16
CA LEU A 42 -2.60 -16.79 -5.30
C LEU A 42 -1.14 -17.15 -5.05
N LEU A 43 -0.73 -18.28 -5.61
CA LEU A 43 0.68 -18.64 -5.72
C LEU A 43 1.21 -18.08 -7.03
N CYS A 44 1.92 -16.97 -6.95
CA CYS A 44 2.48 -16.28 -8.10
C CYS A 44 3.86 -16.81 -8.42
N ASN A 45 4.06 -17.37 -9.61
CA ASN A 45 5.39 -17.79 -10.06
C ASN A 45 6.24 -16.59 -10.53
N THR A 46 5.61 -15.46 -10.81
CA THR A 46 6.27 -14.22 -11.20
C THR A 46 5.50 -13.03 -10.64
N SER A 47 6.21 -12.10 -10.02
CA SER A 47 5.63 -10.82 -9.59
C SER A 47 5.63 -9.85 -10.76
N ILE A 48 4.45 -9.36 -11.13
CA ILE A 48 4.28 -8.47 -12.27
C ILE A 48 4.41 -7.02 -11.78
N PRO A 49 5.15 -6.16 -12.51
CA PRO A 49 5.18 -4.73 -12.21
C PRO A 49 3.77 -4.17 -12.17
N GLY A 50 3.45 -3.46 -11.10
CA GLY A 50 2.11 -2.96 -10.87
C GLY A 50 2.02 -1.44 -10.83
N SER A 51 0.90 -0.93 -10.34
CA SER A 51 0.57 0.50 -10.32
C SER A 51 1.41 1.32 -9.32
N CYS A 52 2.12 0.67 -8.40
CA CYS A 52 2.88 1.33 -7.33
C CYS A 52 4.17 0.56 -7.01
N ARG A 53 5.15 1.25 -6.40
CA ARG A 53 6.37 0.63 -5.86
C ARG A 53 6.35 0.57 -4.33
N MET A 54 5.88 1.65 -3.69
CA MET A 54 5.86 1.89 -2.25
C MET A 54 4.55 2.61 -1.84
N ASP A 55 4.21 2.61 -0.55
CA ASP A 55 2.98 3.23 -0.01
C ASP A 55 2.80 4.70 -0.42
N PHE A 56 3.90 5.46 -0.54
CA PHE A 56 3.85 6.87 -0.91
C PHE A 56 3.43 7.11 -2.38
N ASN A 57 3.48 6.10 -3.25
CA ASN A 57 2.97 6.21 -4.62
C ASN A 57 1.44 6.12 -4.69
N CYS A 58 0.81 5.68 -3.61
CA CYS A 58 -0.63 5.56 -3.52
C CYS A 58 -1.20 6.82 -2.86
N GLU A 59 -2.37 7.24 -3.31
CA GLU A 59 -3.08 8.40 -2.76
C GLU A 59 -3.62 8.10 -1.35
N ASP A 60 -3.92 9.15 -0.59
CA ASP A 60 -4.57 9.10 0.72
C ASP A 60 -3.96 8.07 1.69
N TYR A 61 -4.79 7.18 2.25
CA TYR A 61 -4.39 6.13 3.17
C TYR A 61 -4.12 4.79 2.48
N LEU A 62 -4.22 4.72 1.14
CA LEU A 62 -4.03 3.50 0.37
C LEU A 62 -2.58 3.00 0.47
N LYS A 63 -2.40 1.69 0.65
CA LYS A 63 -1.09 1.04 0.73
C LYS A 63 -0.69 0.42 -0.60
N CYS A 64 0.61 0.31 -0.85
CA CYS A 64 1.11 -0.43 -2.00
C CYS A 64 1.30 -1.90 -1.62
N CYS A 65 0.37 -2.73 -2.05
CA CYS A 65 0.29 -4.13 -1.67
C CYS A 65 0.51 -5.03 -2.89
N THR A 66 1.06 -6.22 -2.69
CA THR A 66 1.06 -7.27 -3.70
C THR A 66 -0.22 -8.08 -3.53
N PHE A 67 -1.06 -8.12 -4.56
CA PHE A 67 -2.30 -8.89 -4.56
C PHE A 67 -2.62 -9.35 -5.98
N ALA A 68 -2.99 -10.62 -6.12
CA ALA A 68 -3.22 -11.24 -7.41
C ALA A 68 -2.01 -11.08 -8.37
N CYS A 69 -0.81 -11.30 -7.84
CA CYS A 69 0.47 -11.26 -8.56
C CYS A 69 0.93 -9.89 -9.09
N GLU A 70 0.21 -8.81 -8.78
CA GLU A 70 0.54 -7.44 -9.20
C GLU A 70 0.67 -6.53 -7.97
N LYS A 71 1.51 -5.49 -8.04
CA LYS A 71 1.52 -4.41 -7.04
C LYS A 71 0.37 -3.42 -7.30
N LYS A 72 -0.49 -3.17 -6.32
CA LYS A 72 -1.65 -2.27 -6.47
C LYS A 72 -1.76 -1.35 -5.27
N CYS A 73 -2.31 -0.17 -5.51
CA CYS A 73 -2.79 0.67 -4.42
C CYS A 73 -4.09 0.08 -3.90
N MET A 74 -4.09 -0.34 -2.64
CA MET A 74 -5.21 -1.04 -2.00
C MET A 74 -5.64 -0.32 -0.74
N ASP A 75 -6.95 -0.32 -0.49
CA ASP A 75 -7.49 0.02 0.80
C ASP A 75 -7.18 -1.13 1.79
N PRO A 76 -6.45 -0.87 2.89
CA PRO A 76 -6.11 -1.91 3.86
C PRO A 76 -7.30 -2.36 4.73
N TYR A 77 -8.46 -1.74 4.60
CA TYR A 77 -9.66 -2.00 5.39
C TYR A 77 -10.81 -2.60 4.56
N GLU A 78 -10.63 -2.77 3.24
CA GLU A 78 -11.64 -3.35 2.35
C GLU A 78 -11.24 -4.74 1.83
N GLU A 79 -12.25 -5.61 1.69
CA GLU A 79 -12.08 -6.92 1.07
C GLU A 79 -12.11 -6.80 -0.46
N PRO A 80 -11.01 -7.14 -1.18
CA PRO A 80 -10.89 -6.92 -2.62
C PRO A 80 -12.04 -7.50 -3.45
N CYS A 81 -12.48 -8.71 -3.14
CA CYS A 81 -13.52 -9.41 -3.90
C CYS A 81 -14.93 -8.85 -3.68
N MET A 82 -15.13 -7.98 -2.68
CA MET A 82 -16.41 -7.34 -2.38
C MET A 82 -16.56 -5.97 -3.05
N LEU A 83 -15.49 -5.45 -3.66
CA LEU A 83 -15.52 -4.16 -4.34
C LEU A 83 -16.22 -4.27 -5.70
N PRO A 84 -16.89 -3.21 -6.18
CA PRO A 84 -17.32 -3.16 -7.57
C PRO A 84 -16.11 -3.17 -8.51
N PHE A 85 -16.30 -3.53 -9.78
CA PHE A 85 -15.23 -3.31 -10.76
C PHE A 85 -14.95 -1.80 -10.93
N LYS A 86 -13.69 -1.44 -11.16
CA LYS A 86 -13.29 -0.05 -11.41
C LYS A 86 -12.45 0.05 -12.67
N ARG A 87 -13.01 0.64 -13.72
CA ARG A 87 -12.33 0.89 -15.00
C ARG A 87 -11.09 1.77 -14.81
N GLY A 88 -11.14 2.78 -13.94
CA GLY A 88 -10.11 3.81 -13.84
C GLY A 88 -10.22 4.85 -14.97
N ASN A 89 -9.25 5.75 -15.05
CA ASN A 89 -9.30 6.96 -15.88
C ASN A 89 -8.08 7.14 -16.81
N CYS A 90 -7.31 6.08 -17.06
CA CYS A 90 -6.26 6.09 -18.09
C CYS A 90 -6.84 5.83 -19.50
N LEU A 91 -5.96 5.81 -20.51
CA LEU A 91 -6.33 5.67 -21.93
C LEU A 91 -6.06 4.26 -22.50
N THR A 92 -5.49 3.35 -21.72
CA THR A 92 -5.23 1.97 -22.18
C THR A 92 -6.52 1.16 -22.13
N GLU A 93 -6.70 0.17 -22.99
CA GLU A 93 -7.79 -0.79 -22.87
C GLU A 93 -7.23 -2.19 -22.67
N VAL A 94 -7.38 -2.71 -21.45
CA VAL A 94 -6.92 -4.05 -21.09
C VAL A 94 -8.10 -4.84 -20.54
N GLN A 95 -8.36 -6.01 -21.12
CA GLN A 95 -9.35 -6.92 -20.56
C GLN A 95 -8.86 -7.47 -19.22
N ARG A 96 -9.67 -7.32 -18.18
CA ARG A 96 -9.43 -7.84 -16.83
C ARG A 96 -10.68 -8.55 -16.33
N TRP A 97 -10.55 -9.21 -15.19
CA TRP A 97 -11.63 -9.95 -14.55
C TRP A 97 -11.91 -9.39 -13.16
N TYR A 98 -13.17 -9.34 -12.76
CA TYR A 98 -13.58 -9.00 -11.41
C TYR A 98 -14.56 -10.05 -10.89
N TYR A 99 -14.61 -10.24 -9.59
CA TYR A 99 -15.61 -11.09 -8.95
C TYR A 99 -16.90 -10.31 -8.79
N ASP A 100 -17.97 -10.78 -9.41
CA ASP A 100 -19.32 -10.26 -9.24
C ASP A 100 -19.99 -11.07 -8.13
N PHE A 101 -20.11 -10.46 -6.95
CA PHE A 101 -20.67 -11.11 -5.77
C PHE A 101 -22.16 -11.43 -5.93
N GLU A 102 -22.93 -10.62 -6.66
CA GLU A 102 -24.36 -10.85 -6.89
C GLU A 102 -24.60 -12.04 -7.81
N GLN A 103 -23.74 -12.18 -8.84
CA GLN A 103 -23.81 -13.27 -9.81
C GLN A 103 -22.98 -14.49 -9.43
N HIS A 104 -22.29 -14.44 -8.28
CA HIS A 104 -21.34 -15.45 -7.82
C HIS A 104 -20.34 -15.92 -8.89
N SER A 105 -19.88 -15.02 -9.75
CA SER A 105 -19.07 -15.38 -10.91
C SER A 105 -18.02 -14.33 -11.25
N CYS A 106 -16.92 -14.78 -11.88
CA CYS A 106 -15.91 -13.88 -12.42
C CYS A 106 -16.30 -13.38 -13.81
N ARG A 107 -16.39 -12.07 -13.96
CA ARG A 107 -16.83 -11.41 -15.19
C ARG A 107 -15.72 -10.54 -15.76
N ALA A 108 -15.67 -10.46 -17.08
CA ALA A 108 -14.71 -9.60 -17.76
C ALA A 108 -15.14 -8.13 -17.73
N PHE A 109 -14.18 -7.22 -17.67
CA PHE A 109 -14.38 -5.78 -17.84
C PHE A 109 -13.16 -5.15 -18.51
N THR A 110 -13.35 -3.95 -19.08
CA THR A 110 -12.25 -3.17 -19.64
C THR A 110 -11.64 -2.30 -18.55
N TYR A 111 -10.37 -2.55 -18.23
CA TYR A 111 -9.55 -1.74 -17.33
C TYR A 111 -8.73 -0.72 -18.13
N SER A 112 -8.70 0.50 -17.63
CA SER A 112 -8.03 1.64 -18.28
C SER A 112 -6.50 1.62 -18.18
N GLY A 113 -5.95 0.74 -17.34
CA GLY A 113 -4.51 0.63 -17.08
C GLY A 113 -4.02 1.30 -15.79
N CYS A 114 -4.78 2.24 -15.21
CA CYS A 114 -4.44 2.87 -13.93
C CYS A 114 -5.68 3.20 -13.08
N HIS A 115 -5.47 3.60 -11.81
CA HIS A 115 -6.51 4.06 -10.88
C HIS A 115 -7.76 3.14 -10.76
N GLY A 116 -7.58 1.84 -11.00
CA GLY A 116 -8.57 0.81 -10.68
C GLY A 116 -8.62 0.51 -9.18
N ASN A 117 -9.24 -0.61 -8.82
CA ASN A 117 -9.20 -1.15 -7.47
C ASN A 117 -8.72 -2.61 -7.49
N SER A 118 -8.75 -3.25 -6.33
CA SER A 118 -8.22 -4.59 -6.11
C SER A 118 -9.09 -5.71 -6.70
N ASN A 119 -10.37 -5.45 -7.02
CA ASN A 119 -11.22 -6.41 -7.72
C ASN A 119 -10.89 -6.43 -9.23
N ASN A 120 -9.66 -6.82 -9.53
CA ASN A 120 -9.09 -6.78 -10.87
C ASN A 120 -8.04 -7.88 -10.98
N PHE A 121 -8.30 -8.86 -11.84
CA PHE A 121 -7.48 -10.05 -12.02
C PHE A 121 -7.10 -10.21 -13.50
N LEU A 122 -5.94 -10.82 -13.74
CA LEU A 122 -5.43 -11.04 -15.10
C LEU A 122 -6.17 -12.15 -15.83
N SER A 123 -6.64 -13.17 -15.11
CA SER A 123 -7.33 -14.33 -15.68
C SER A 123 -8.61 -14.65 -14.90
N PRO A 124 -9.60 -15.31 -15.53
CA PRO A 124 -10.82 -15.73 -14.84
C PRO A 124 -10.51 -16.77 -13.76
N SER A 125 -9.50 -17.62 -13.97
CA SER A 125 -9.07 -18.62 -12.98
C SER A 125 -8.48 -17.97 -11.73
N ASP A 126 -7.70 -16.90 -11.89
CA ASP A 126 -7.10 -16.19 -10.76
C ASP A 126 -8.18 -15.48 -9.94
N CYS A 127 -9.15 -14.88 -10.62
CA CYS A 127 -10.32 -14.29 -9.99
C CYS A 127 -11.08 -15.34 -9.15
N MET A 128 -11.42 -16.50 -9.75
CA MET A 128 -12.18 -17.54 -9.04
C MET A 128 -11.39 -18.12 -7.87
N LYS A 129 -10.08 -18.35 -8.03
CA LYS A 129 -9.21 -18.83 -6.95
C LYS A 129 -9.12 -17.83 -5.80
N SER A 130 -8.94 -16.55 -6.12
CA SER A 130 -8.88 -15.48 -5.13
C SER A 130 -10.18 -15.41 -4.32
N TRP A 131 -11.34 -15.55 -4.95
CA TRP A 131 -12.61 -15.67 -4.22
C TRP A 131 -12.69 -16.93 -3.35
N SER A 132 -12.35 -18.10 -3.91
CA SER A 132 -12.50 -19.38 -3.19
C SER A 132 -11.65 -19.52 -1.92
N LEU A 133 -10.61 -18.68 -1.80
CA LEU A 133 -9.68 -18.63 -0.68
C LEU A 133 -9.87 -17.35 0.17
N SER A 134 -11.01 -16.68 0.00
CA SER A 134 -11.37 -15.45 0.72
C SER A 134 -11.83 -15.67 2.14
#